data_AF-A0A9E4GCI3-F1
#
_entry.id   AF-A0A9E4GCI3-F1
#
_cell.length_a   1.000
_cell.length_b   1.000
_cell.length_c   1.000
_cell.angle_alpha   90.00
_cell.angle_beta   90.00
_cell.angle_gamma   90.00
#
_symmetry.space_group_name_H-M   'P 1'
#
loop_
_entity.id
_entity.type
_entity.pdbx_description
1 polymer ?
#
loop_
_entity_poly.entity_id
_entity_poly.type
_entity_poly.pdbx_seq_one_letter_code
_entity_poly.pdbx_strand_id
1 'polypeptide(L)'
;EDERTTLEGAYQAFQTTAQTAVTGSQVWVTILCRFGDATDVTPRPVSWYEELMGSSYPGLGHYWEEVSYGNIPDLSGSAVVGWYNLPRPRSYYVYINDSGAEAPKGDRAVKDCTAVADAEVFFPDFDGINL
;
A
#
# COMPACT_ATOMS: atom_id res chain seq x y z
N GLU A 1 -10.74 20.36 46.49
CA GLU A 1 -9.62 20.39 45.54
C GLU A 1 -9.06 18.98 45.49
N ASP A 2 -9.08 18.20 44.41
CA ASP A 2 -9.37 18.57 43.03
C ASP A 2 -9.46 17.31 42.13
N GLU A 3 -10.35 16.37 42.45
CA GLU A 3 -10.57 15.17 41.64
C GLU A 3 -11.27 15.49 40.30
N ARG A 4 -11.92 16.66 40.22
CA ARG A 4 -12.61 17.13 39.02
C ARG A 4 -11.64 17.66 37.98
N THR A 5 -10.58 18.37 38.39
CA THR A 5 -9.54 18.85 37.47
C THR A 5 -8.59 17.73 37.03
N THR A 6 -8.36 16.69 37.84
CA THR A 6 -7.59 15.51 37.40
C THR A 6 -8.33 14.69 36.35
N LEU A 7 -9.66 14.54 36.48
CA LEU A 7 -10.48 13.88 35.47
C LEU A 7 -10.62 14.73 34.19
N GLU A 8 -10.76 16.05 34.30
CA GLU A 8 -10.76 16.95 33.14
C GLU A 8 -9.40 16.95 32.42
N GLY A 9 -8.28 16.96 33.14
CA GLY A 9 -6.93 16.87 32.56
C GLY A 9 -6.68 15.54 31.84
N ALA A 10 -7.16 14.42 32.40
CA ALA A 10 -7.06 13.11 31.75
C ALA A 10 -7.98 13.00 30.51
N TYR A 11 -9.16 13.64 30.54
CA TYR A 11 -10.06 13.70 29.39
C TYR A 11 -9.46 14.53 28.25
N GLN A 12 -8.83 15.67 28.57
CA GLN A 12 -8.14 16.51 27.57
C GLN A 12 -6.90 15.82 26.99
N ALA A 13 -6.14 15.07 27.80
CA ALA A 13 -5.01 14.28 27.33
C ALA A 13 -5.44 13.13 26.39
N PHE A 14 -6.63 12.55 26.59
CA PHE A 14 -7.20 11.52 25.70
C PHE A 14 -7.78 12.11 24.40
N GLN A 15 -8.16 13.38 24.38
CA GLN A 15 -8.82 14.04 23.23
C GLN A 15 -7.85 14.64 22.20
N THR A 16 -6.52 14.61 22.42
CA THR A 16 -5.56 15.38 21.60
C THR A 16 -4.82 14.56 20.54
N THR A 17 -5.25 13.33 20.23
CA THR A 17 -4.92 12.72 18.93
C THR A 17 -6.13 12.85 18.01
N ALA A 18 -6.38 14.08 17.54
CA ALA A 18 -7.26 14.27 16.39
C ALA A 18 -6.61 13.52 15.22
N GLN A 19 -7.11 12.32 14.92
CA GLN A 19 -6.71 11.60 13.74
C GLN A 19 -7.11 12.46 12.54
N THR A 20 -6.12 12.98 11.82
CA THR A 20 -6.37 13.77 10.61
C THR A 20 -7.18 12.91 9.66
N ALA A 21 -8.33 13.43 9.22
CA ALA A 21 -9.12 12.75 8.20
C ALA A 21 -8.29 12.63 6.92
N VAL A 22 -8.26 11.42 6.35
CA VAL A 22 -7.64 11.18 5.04
C VAL A 22 -8.54 11.85 4.00
N THR A 23 -8.03 12.90 3.36
CA THR A 23 -8.76 13.69 2.37
C THR A 23 -7.82 14.09 1.23
N GLY A 24 -8.39 14.46 0.08
CA GLY A 24 -7.64 14.79 -1.12
C GLY A 24 -7.15 13.57 -1.88
N SER A 25 -6.51 13.80 -3.02
CA SER A 25 -5.92 12.75 -3.85
C SER A 25 -4.91 11.95 -3.03
N GLN A 26 -4.96 10.62 -3.14
CA GLN A 26 -4.02 9.72 -2.46
C GLN A 26 -3.10 9.10 -3.50
N VAL A 27 -1.80 9.35 -3.39
CA VAL A 27 -0.80 9.00 -4.41
C VAL A 27 -0.10 7.70 -4.01
N TRP A 28 -0.28 6.63 -4.78
CA TRP A 28 0.27 5.30 -4.48
C TRP A 28 1.26 4.86 -5.54
N VAL A 29 2.33 4.18 -5.14
CA VAL A 29 3.16 3.41 -6.07
C VAL A 29 2.83 1.93 -5.96
N THR A 30 2.47 1.30 -7.08
CA THR A 30 2.28 -0.15 -7.19
C THR A 30 3.51 -0.75 -7.87
N ILE A 31 4.29 -1.51 -7.12
CA ILE A 31 5.56 -2.08 -7.59
C ILE A 31 5.34 -3.55 -7.93
N LEU A 32 5.50 -3.89 -9.20
CA LEU A 32 5.33 -5.26 -9.67
C LEU A 32 6.64 -6.03 -9.50
N CYS A 33 6.63 -7.04 -8.64
CA CYS A 33 7.77 -7.90 -8.34
C CYS A 33 7.46 -9.36 -8.62
N ARG A 34 8.41 -10.07 -9.22
CA ARG A 34 8.33 -11.53 -9.46
C ARG A 34 9.50 -12.25 -8.81
N PHE A 35 9.26 -13.51 -8.45
CA PHE A 35 10.26 -14.30 -7.72
C PHE A 35 11.50 -14.58 -8.58
N GLY A 36 12.67 -14.65 -7.96
CA GLY A 36 13.94 -14.87 -8.67
C GLY A 36 14.05 -16.24 -9.33
N ASP A 37 13.21 -17.19 -8.94
CA ASP A 37 13.06 -18.53 -9.53
C ASP A 37 11.87 -18.64 -10.51
N ALA A 38 11.18 -17.54 -10.78
CA ALA A 38 10.01 -17.48 -11.67
C ALA A 38 9.98 -16.17 -12.46
N THR A 39 11.11 -15.80 -13.09
CA THR A 39 11.27 -14.52 -13.77
C THR A 39 10.53 -14.40 -15.10
N ASP A 40 9.88 -15.46 -15.57
CA ASP A 40 9.00 -15.46 -16.75
C ASP A 40 7.52 -15.35 -16.37
N VAL A 41 7.22 -15.35 -15.07
CA VAL A 41 5.84 -15.31 -14.57
C VAL A 41 5.43 -13.87 -14.25
N THR A 42 4.48 -13.38 -15.03
CA THR A 42 3.79 -12.10 -14.81
C THR A 42 2.27 -12.36 -14.88
N PRO A 43 1.51 -12.32 -13.77
CA PRO A 43 0.09 -12.68 -13.76
C PRO A 43 -0.76 -11.84 -14.72
N ARG A 44 -0.41 -10.55 -14.87
CA ARG A 44 -1.05 -9.59 -15.77
C ARG A 44 0.01 -8.65 -16.36
N PRO A 45 -0.24 -8.05 -17.54
CA PRO A 45 0.60 -6.97 -18.05
C PRO A 45 0.51 -5.74 -17.14
N VAL A 46 1.53 -4.87 -17.18
CA VAL A 46 1.58 -3.62 -16.40
C VAL A 46 0.31 -2.78 -16.60
N SER A 47 -0.17 -2.67 -17.85
CA SER A 47 -1.37 -1.88 -18.20
C SER A 47 -2.63 -2.31 -17.48
N TRP A 48 -2.76 -3.58 -17.09
CA TRP A 48 -3.90 -4.04 -16.32
C TRP A 48 -3.92 -3.45 -14.91
N TYR A 49 -2.75 -3.29 -14.30
CA TYR A 49 -2.62 -2.65 -12.99
C TYR A 49 -2.78 -1.13 -13.09
N GLU A 50 -2.32 -0.51 -14.18
CA GLU A 50 -2.57 0.91 -14.46
C GLU A 50 -4.07 1.19 -14.56
N GLU A 51 -4.80 0.37 -15.31
CA GLU A 51 -6.27 0.41 -15.38
C GLU A 51 -6.92 0.17 -14.02
N LEU A 52 -6.41 -0.80 -13.24
CA LEU A 52 -6.89 -1.08 -11.89
C LEU A 52 -6.72 0.13 -10.95
N MET A 53 -5.65 0.91 -11.06
CA MET A 53 -5.43 2.10 -10.23
C MET A 53 -6.26 3.31 -10.69
N GLY A 54 -6.88 3.26 -11.88
CA GLY A 54 -7.59 4.38 -12.48
C GLY A 54 -8.95 4.72 -11.86
N SER A 55 -9.52 5.85 -12.30
CA SER A 55 -10.81 6.39 -11.82
C SER A 55 -12.04 5.86 -12.57
N SER A 56 -11.88 5.01 -13.58
CA SER A 56 -13.00 4.40 -14.29
C SER A 56 -13.43 3.13 -13.56
N TYR A 57 -14.74 2.90 -13.38
CA TYR A 57 -15.25 1.63 -12.84
C TYR A 57 -14.72 0.43 -13.67
N PRO A 58 -14.19 -0.64 -13.05
CA PRO A 58 -14.16 -0.97 -11.61
C PRO A 58 -12.83 -0.63 -10.90
N GLY A 59 -12.10 0.38 -11.37
CA GLY A 59 -10.80 0.79 -10.82
C GLY A 59 -10.87 1.33 -9.38
N LEU A 60 -9.73 1.32 -8.71
CA LEU A 60 -9.56 1.72 -7.32
C LEU A 60 -9.80 3.21 -7.12
N GLY A 61 -9.48 4.05 -8.10
CA GLY A 61 -9.83 5.48 -8.04
C GLY A 61 -11.33 5.69 -7.93
N HIS A 62 -12.12 4.98 -8.75
CA HIS A 62 -13.58 5.00 -8.67
C HIS A 62 -14.07 4.48 -7.32
N TYR A 63 -13.54 3.34 -6.88
CA TYR A 63 -13.93 2.73 -5.61
C TYR A 63 -13.69 3.67 -4.43
N TRP A 64 -12.50 4.28 -4.34
CA TRP A 64 -12.16 5.17 -3.23
C TRP A 64 -12.95 6.48 -3.25
N GLU A 65 -13.25 7.03 -4.42
CA GLU A 65 -14.18 8.16 -4.54
C GLU A 65 -15.54 7.81 -3.95
N GLU A 66 -16.11 6.68 -4.36
CA GLU A 66 -17.44 6.24 -3.94
C GLU A 66 -17.52 5.98 -2.42
N VAL A 67 -16.64 5.12 -1.88
CA VAL A 67 -16.74 4.69 -0.47
C VAL A 67 -16.26 5.74 0.52
N SER A 68 -15.45 6.71 0.07
CA SER A 68 -15.04 7.85 0.90
C SER A 68 -16.04 9.00 0.87
N TYR A 69 -17.13 8.88 0.11
CA TYR A 69 -18.09 9.96 -0.15
C TYR A 69 -17.41 11.21 -0.74
N GLY A 70 -16.43 11.01 -1.62
CA GLY A 70 -15.67 12.06 -2.29
C GLY A 70 -14.55 12.70 -1.46
N ASN A 71 -14.26 12.19 -0.25
CA ASN A 71 -13.13 12.69 0.54
C ASN A 71 -11.78 12.32 -0.08
N ILE A 72 -11.69 11.16 -0.73
CA ILE A 72 -10.58 10.74 -1.59
C ILE A 72 -11.11 10.76 -3.03
N PRO A 73 -11.02 11.88 -3.75
CA PRO A 73 -11.67 12.04 -5.05
C PRO A 73 -11.03 11.20 -6.15
N ASP A 74 -9.74 10.87 -6.02
CA ASP A 74 -8.98 10.12 -7.01
C ASP A 74 -7.65 9.61 -6.44
N LEU A 75 -6.93 8.85 -7.27
CA LEU A 75 -5.56 8.39 -7.01
C LEU A 75 -4.56 8.99 -8.03
N SER A 76 -4.84 10.18 -8.55
CA SER A 76 -4.03 10.83 -9.58
C SER A 76 -2.60 11.06 -9.11
N GLY A 77 -1.63 10.83 -9.99
CA GLY A 77 -0.21 10.86 -9.62
C GLY A 77 0.31 9.50 -9.12
N SER A 78 -0.56 8.52 -8.90
CA SER A 78 -0.14 7.14 -8.66
C SER A 78 0.64 6.58 -9.83
N ALA A 79 1.57 5.68 -9.55
CA ALA A 79 2.41 5.04 -10.55
C ALA A 79 2.33 3.51 -10.43
N VAL A 80 2.39 2.82 -11.57
CA VAL A 80 2.63 1.38 -11.63
C VAL A 80 3.96 1.16 -12.30
N VAL A 81 4.85 0.39 -11.66
CA VAL A 81 6.21 0.20 -12.17
C VAL A 81 6.61 -1.27 -12.23
N GLY A 82 7.39 -1.57 -13.28
CA GLY A 82 8.26 -2.73 -13.34
C GLY A 82 7.64 -4.08 -13.73
N TRP A 83 8.52 -5.06 -13.64
CA TRP A 83 8.32 -6.46 -13.28
C TRP A 83 9.69 -6.89 -12.74
N TYR A 84 10.04 -6.36 -11.56
CA TYR A 84 11.38 -6.49 -11.02
C TYR A 84 11.63 -7.93 -10.57
N ASN A 85 12.83 -8.42 -10.88
CA ASN A 85 13.27 -9.74 -10.41
C ASN A 85 13.73 -9.63 -8.97
N LEU A 86 13.01 -10.28 -8.07
CA LEU A 86 13.41 -10.38 -6.68
C LEU A 86 14.69 -11.23 -6.54
N PRO A 87 15.60 -10.91 -5.60
CA PRO A 87 16.90 -11.58 -5.47
C PRO A 87 16.84 -13.01 -4.90
N ARG A 88 15.66 -13.49 -4.51
CA ARG A 88 15.46 -14.77 -3.81
C ARG A 88 14.35 -15.59 -4.45
N PRO A 89 14.35 -16.91 -4.27
CA PRO A 89 13.26 -17.77 -4.75
C PRO A 89 11.96 -17.53 -3.96
N ARG A 90 10.83 -17.97 -4.52
CA ARG A 90 9.50 -17.88 -3.90
C ARG A 90 9.44 -18.38 -2.45
N SER A 91 10.14 -19.47 -2.15
CA SER A 91 10.20 -20.07 -0.80
C SER A 91 10.80 -19.13 0.26
N TYR A 92 11.57 -18.13 -0.15
CA TYR A 92 12.05 -17.09 0.74
C TYR A 92 10.94 -16.13 1.18
N TYR A 93 9.97 -15.85 0.32
CA TYR A 93 8.89 -14.86 0.52
C TYR A 93 7.56 -15.46 0.93
N VAL A 94 7.32 -16.74 0.68
CA VAL A 94 6.05 -17.41 1.00
C VAL A 94 6.30 -18.51 2.03
N TYR A 95 5.34 -18.74 2.91
CA TYR A 95 5.28 -19.90 3.79
C TYR A 95 3.88 -20.48 3.82
N ILE A 96 3.76 -21.70 4.36
CA ILE A 96 2.47 -22.31 4.68
C ILE A 96 2.16 -21.95 6.14
N ASN A 97 1.04 -21.25 6.35
CA ASN A 97 0.58 -20.89 7.69
C ASN A 97 -0.06 -22.09 8.41
N ASP A 98 -0.49 -21.89 9.66
CA ASP A 98 -1.05 -22.95 10.49
C ASP A 98 -2.37 -23.55 9.95
N SER A 99 -3.07 -22.84 9.05
CA SER A 99 -4.27 -23.36 8.37
C SER A 99 -3.95 -24.13 7.08
N GLY A 100 -2.68 -24.29 6.73
CA GLY A 100 -2.26 -24.94 5.49
C GLY A 100 -2.33 -24.03 4.25
N ALA A 101 -2.64 -22.74 4.42
CA ALA A 101 -2.72 -21.77 3.33
C ALA A 101 -1.36 -21.08 3.10
N GLU A 102 -1.11 -20.70 1.85
CA GLU A 102 0.05 -19.87 1.52
C GLU A 102 -0.13 -18.46 2.08
N ALA A 103 0.91 -17.95 2.73
CA ALA A 103 0.95 -16.61 3.29
C ALA A 103 2.27 -15.91 2.93
N PRO A 104 2.24 -14.58 2.69
CA PRO A 104 3.44 -13.82 2.41
C PRO A 104 4.23 -13.51 3.68
N LYS A 105 5.55 -13.49 3.57
CA LYS A 105 6.48 -12.88 4.53
C LYS A 105 6.68 -11.43 4.09
N GLY A 106 5.71 -10.59 4.47
CA GLY A 106 5.58 -9.22 3.95
C GLY A 106 6.81 -8.36 4.18
N ASP A 107 7.49 -8.50 5.32
CA ASP A 107 8.74 -7.80 5.63
C ASP A 107 9.85 -8.04 4.59
N ARG A 108 9.97 -9.29 4.12
CA ARG A 108 10.97 -9.68 3.11
C ARG A 108 10.59 -9.16 1.74
N ALA A 109 9.31 -9.30 1.38
CA ALA A 109 8.81 -8.86 0.09
C ALA A 109 8.93 -7.34 -0.05
N VAL A 110 8.50 -6.57 0.97
CA VAL A 110 8.64 -5.12 1.02
C VAL A 110 10.09 -4.72 0.89
N LYS A 111 10.98 -5.25 1.74
CA LYS A 111 12.39 -4.87 1.74
C LYS A 111 13.06 -5.09 0.39
N ASP A 112 12.90 -6.28 -0.20
CA ASP A 112 13.63 -6.62 -1.41
C ASP A 112 12.98 -5.99 -2.65
N CYS A 113 11.65 -5.86 -2.69
CA CYS A 113 10.95 -5.25 -3.82
C CYS A 113 11.17 -3.74 -3.91
N THR A 114 11.17 -3.01 -2.78
CA THR A 114 11.48 -1.58 -2.80
C THR A 114 12.96 -1.34 -3.12
N ALA A 115 13.88 -2.18 -2.61
CA ALA A 115 15.30 -2.05 -2.92
C ALA A 115 15.63 -2.22 -4.41
N VAL A 116 14.93 -3.11 -5.13
CA VAL A 116 15.14 -3.27 -6.57
C VAL A 116 14.51 -2.15 -7.40
N ALA A 117 13.47 -1.50 -6.88
CA ALA A 117 12.79 -0.39 -7.55
C ALA A 117 13.40 0.99 -7.24
N ASP A 118 14.28 1.10 -6.23
CA ASP A 118 14.82 2.35 -5.69
C ASP A 118 15.51 3.25 -6.73
N ALA A 119 16.14 2.65 -7.75
CA ALA A 119 16.77 3.41 -8.82
C ALA A 119 15.78 4.12 -9.76
N GLU A 120 14.52 3.68 -9.80
CA GLU A 120 13.46 4.19 -10.68
C GLU A 120 12.34 4.90 -9.92
N VAL A 121 12.17 4.61 -8.63
CA VAL A 121 11.08 5.14 -7.80
C VAL A 121 11.63 6.06 -6.71
N PHE A 122 11.24 7.33 -6.76
CA PHE A 122 11.46 8.25 -5.65
C PHE A 122 10.30 8.12 -4.64
N PHE A 123 10.44 7.21 -3.69
CA PHE A 123 9.39 6.88 -2.70
C PHE A 123 8.76 8.07 -1.95
N PRO A 124 9.48 9.16 -1.64
CA PRO A 124 8.88 10.32 -0.98
C PRO A 124 7.78 11.04 -1.77
N ASP A 125 7.60 10.74 -3.06
CA ASP A 125 6.52 11.30 -3.88
C ASP A 125 5.15 10.59 -3.66
N PHE A 126 5.11 9.51 -2.87
CA PHE A 126 3.92 8.67 -2.69
C PHE A 126 3.50 8.59 -1.22
N ASP A 127 2.19 8.54 -0.98
CA ASP A 127 1.54 8.32 0.32
C ASP A 127 1.58 6.84 0.76
N GLY A 128 1.73 5.92 -0.20
CA GLY A 128 1.67 4.48 0.06
C GLY A 128 2.27 3.62 -1.04
N ILE A 129 2.48 2.34 -0.71
CA ILE A 129 3.07 1.32 -1.58
C ILE A 129 2.16 0.09 -1.64
N ASN A 130 1.89 -0.40 -2.85
CA ASN A 130 1.26 -1.71 -3.11
C ASN A 130 2.28 -2.67 -3.71
N LEU A 131 2.23 -3.94 -3.31
CA LEU A 131 3.14 -5.03 -3.72
C LEU A 131 2.37 -6.32 -4.02
#